data_AF-M8C567-F1
#
_entry.id   AF-M8C567-F1
#
_cell.length_a   1.000
_cell.length_b   1.000
_cell.length_c   1.000
_cell.angle_alpha   90.00
_cell.angle_beta   90.00
_cell.angle_gamma   90.00
#
_symmetry.space_group_name_H-M   'P 1'
#
loop_
_entity.id
_entity.type
_entity.pdbx_description
1 polymer ?
#
loop_
_entity_poly.entity_id
_entity_poly.type
_entity_poly.pdbx_seq_one_letter_code
_entity_poly.pdbx_strand_id
1 'polypeptide(L)'
;MPWRSCCGSSTSPPLRRLGVGGCVYNRNQQINPICSKSARGSGGAGTQNQRDEPKRHVIQKEGTVLGLHEDSTFKAELKKVRLKTVDLIGLGSGSELDQKLKYVNDLSSGVIFGKELVNAPTNVLTPAVLAEKASKIASEYSDVFTTTILDVEKCRELKMGSYLGVSVASANSPHFIHLCYKPVGGNVKRKMVVVGKVEATTLRLDQATILVKFDMGGSAAVFGAEKALAQIKPPGVEVHFIVAACENMIRGTGMRPGDILTASNGKTIEVNNTDAEGRLTLADALVYACNQGVDKLTEADFGVVWSCCLLLAFPVQRERRRRGSVFAQVQYSSW
;
A
#
# COMPACT_ATOMS: atom_id res chain seq x y z
N MET A 1 58.31 -2.22 -11.30
CA MET A 1 58.87 -3.54 -11.68
C MET A 1 60.17 -3.75 -10.93
N PRO A 2 60.56 -4.97 -10.54
CA PRO A 2 59.91 -5.93 -9.64
C PRO A 2 60.72 -6.07 -8.33
N TRP A 3 60.11 -6.33 -7.17
CA TRP A 3 60.85 -6.92 -6.02
C TRP A 3 59.92 -7.79 -5.17
N ARG A 4 60.39 -9.01 -4.90
CA ARG A 4 59.78 -10.01 -4.01
C ARG A 4 60.26 -9.82 -2.57
N SER A 5 59.33 -10.13 -1.64
CA SER A 5 59.47 -10.71 -0.29
C SER A 5 60.53 -10.19 0.69
N CYS A 6 60.08 -9.86 1.90
CA CYS A 6 60.74 -10.26 3.15
C CYS A 6 59.72 -10.41 4.29
N CYS A 7 59.79 -11.55 4.98
CA CYS A 7 59.04 -11.90 6.18
C CYS A 7 59.50 -11.08 7.39
N GLY A 8 58.59 -10.88 8.36
CA GLY A 8 58.91 -10.39 9.69
C GLY A 8 57.78 -10.73 10.68
N SER A 9 58.03 -11.72 11.52
CA SER A 9 57.16 -12.29 12.55
C SER A 9 57.06 -11.43 13.82
N SER A 10 55.86 -11.32 14.41
CA SER A 10 55.70 -11.21 15.87
C SER A 10 54.33 -11.73 16.32
N THR A 11 54.31 -12.36 17.49
CA THR A 11 53.26 -13.23 18.03
C THR A 11 52.39 -12.55 19.10
N SER A 12 51.19 -13.12 19.31
CA SER A 12 50.20 -13.01 20.43
C SER A 12 49.00 -12.04 20.29
N PRO A 13 47.82 -12.30 20.90
CA PRO A 13 47.14 -13.53 21.38
C PRO A 13 45.71 -13.74 20.78
N PRO A 14 44.94 -14.80 21.10
CA PRO A 14 43.65 -15.07 20.45
C PRO A 14 42.50 -14.29 21.11
N LEU A 15 41.80 -13.45 20.33
CA LEU A 15 40.56 -12.81 20.77
C LEU A 15 39.40 -13.82 20.70
N ARG A 16 38.92 -14.22 21.88
CA ARG A 16 37.65 -14.93 22.08
C ARG A 16 36.47 -14.03 21.67
N ARG A 17 35.48 -14.68 21.08
CA ARG A 17 34.15 -14.19 20.64
C ARG A 17 33.44 -13.34 21.69
N LEU A 18 32.54 -12.47 21.22
CA LEU A 18 31.11 -12.46 21.61
C LEU A 18 30.32 -11.63 20.59
N GLY A 19 29.76 -12.32 19.60
CA GLY A 19 28.77 -11.76 18.68
C GLY A 19 27.60 -12.74 18.58
N VAL A 20 26.52 -12.45 19.28
CA VAL A 20 25.26 -13.20 19.13
C VAL A 20 24.52 -12.57 17.96
N GLY A 21 24.88 -13.02 16.75
CA GLY A 21 24.10 -12.79 15.54
C GLY A 21 23.14 -13.96 15.34
N GLY A 22 21.85 -13.68 15.16
CA GLY A 22 20.90 -14.70 14.74
C GLY A 22 21.26 -15.18 13.33
N CYS A 23 21.66 -16.44 13.20
CA CYS A 23 21.92 -17.07 11.90
C CYS A 23 20.62 -17.66 11.35
N VAL A 24 20.26 -17.28 10.12
CA VAL A 24 19.26 -17.99 9.32
C VAL A 24 19.95 -19.21 8.70
N TYR A 25 19.47 -20.41 9.02
CA TYR A 25 20.08 -21.66 8.54
C TYR A 25 19.20 -22.30 7.47
N ASN A 26 19.77 -22.52 6.26
CA ASN A 26 19.14 -23.32 5.22
C ASN A 26 19.77 -24.73 5.25
N ARG A 27 18.97 -25.77 5.52
CA ARG A 27 19.46 -27.15 5.67
C ARG A 27 20.02 -27.78 4.38
N ASN A 28 19.86 -27.16 3.20
CA ASN A 28 20.18 -27.81 1.92
C ASN A 28 21.30 -27.21 1.06
N GLN A 29 21.96 -26.11 1.43
CA GLN A 29 23.12 -25.60 0.67
C GLN A 29 24.12 -24.85 1.57
N GLN A 30 25.40 -25.23 1.51
CA GLN A 30 26.52 -24.45 2.05
C GLN A 30 26.71 -23.18 1.22
N ILE A 31 25.99 -22.08 1.51
CA ILE A 31 26.29 -20.74 0.98
C ILE A 31 26.05 -19.67 2.05
N ASN A 32 26.92 -18.66 2.05
CA ASN A 32 27.20 -17.60 3.02
C ASN A 32 26.03 -16.95 3.81
N PRO A 33 26.27 -16.52 5.07
CA PRO A 33 25.28 -15.87 5.91
C PRO A 33 24.84 -14.51 5.35
N ILE A 34 23.52 -14.29 5.25
CA ILE A 34 22.94 -12.96 5.03
C ILE A 34 22.92 -12.25 6.39
N CYS A 35 23.88 -11.35 6.59
CA CYS A 35 23.95 -10.49 7.77
C CYS A 35 23.17 -9.20 7.50
N SER A 36 21.99 -9.05 8.10
CA SER A 36 21.29 -7.76 8.11
C SER A 36 22.02 -6.80 9.05
N LYS A 37 22.85 -5.90 8.48
CA LYS A 37 23.41 -4.78 9.23
C LYS A 37 22.31 -3.73 9.45
N SER A 38 21.76 -3.68 10.66
CA SER A 38 21.12 -2.46 11.16
C SER A 38 22.20 -1.41 11.37
N ALA A 39 22.22 -0.36 10.56
CA ALA A 39 23.06 0.80 10.82
C ALA A 39 22.62 1.46 12.14
N ARG A 40 23.51 1.54 13.13
CA ARG A 40 23.41 2.48 14.25
C ARG A 40 24.68 3.33 14.24
N GLY A 41 24.48 4.66 14.21
CA GLY A 41 25.55 5.63 14.38
C GLY A 41 26.27 5.41 15.70
N SER A 42 27.57 5.66 15.67
CA SER A 42 28.51 5.58 16.78
C SER A 42 28.15 6.54 17.91
N GLY A 43 27.89 6.01 19.11
CA GLY A 43 27.78 6.80 20.33
C GLY A 43 27.50 5.94 21.56
N GLY A 44 28.52 5.80 22.42
CA GLY A 44 28.38 5.55 23.87
C GLY A 44 27.96 4.14 24.31
N ALA A 45 28.87 3.46 25.00
CA ALA A 45 28.56 2.27 25.79
C ALA A 45 27.59 2.62 26.94
N GLY A 46 26.35 2.16 26.82
CA GLY A 46 25.32 2.24 27.85
C GLY A 46 24.44 1.00 27.77
N THR A 47 24.25 0.34 28.91
CA THR A 47 23.42 -0.85 29.16
C THR A 47 22.19 -0.95 28.23
N GLN A 48 22.24 -1.84 27.24
CA GLN A 48 21.10 -2.11 26.36
C GLN A 48 20.01 -2.84 27.13
N ASN A 49 18.98 -2.07 27.51
CA ASN A 49 17.68 -2.51 28.01
C ASN A 49 17.13 -3.71 27.22
N GLN A 50 16.59 -4.71 27.94
CA GLN A 50 15.76 -5.82 27.45
C GLN A 50 14.47 -5.39 26.68
N ARG A 51 14.30 -4.10 26.37
CA ARG A 51 13.11 -3.54 25.70
C ARG A 51 13.18 -3.59 24.16
N ASP A 52 14.34 -3.89 23.58
CA ASP A 52 14.57 -3.92 22.11
C ASP A 52 14.40 -5.30 21.46
N GLU A 53 14.33 -6.39 22.23
CA GLU A 53 14.18 -7.77 21.72
C GLU A 53 12.87 -8.06 20.97
N PRO A 54 11.67 -7.59 21.39
CA PRO A 54 10.42 -8.02 20.75
C PRO A 54 10.30 -7.56 19.29
N LYS A 55 11.10 -6.59 18.84
CA LYS A 55 11.08 -6.08 17.45
C LYS A 55 11.92 -6.91 16.48
N ARG A 56 12.93 -7.66 16.95
CA ARG A 56 13.88 -8.38 16.06
C ARG A 56 13.21 -9.52 15.28
N HIS A 57 12.34 -10.27 15.95
CA HIS A 57 11.55 -11.37 15.41
C HIS A 57 10.67 -10.96 14.22
N VAL A 58 9.99 -9.83 14.41
CA VAL A 58 9.08 -9.25 13.42
C VAL A 58 9.84 -8.87 12.16
N ILE A 59 10.93 -8.10 12.31
CA ILE A 59 11.75 -7.63 11.20
C ILE A 59 12.39 -8.82 10.46
N GLN A 60 12.89 -9.83 11.18
CA GLN A 60 13.51 -11.00 10.57
C GLN A 60 12.50 -11.85 9.79
N LYS A 61 11.31 -12.10 10.36
CA LYS A 61 10.26 -12.85 9.65
C LYS A 61 9.78 -12.09 8.43
N GLU A 62 9.45 -10.80 8.59
CA GLU A 62 8.97 -9.95 7.50
C GLU A 62 9.98 -9.89 6.36
N GLY A 63 11.26 -9.59 6.68
CA GLY A 63 12.33 -9.57 5.68
C GLY A 63 12.54 -10.91 4.98
N THR A 64 12.36 -12.01 5.68
CA THR A 64 12.43 -13.36 5.10
C THR A 64 11.27 -13.61 4.14
N VAL A 65 10.02 -13.39 4.57
CA VAL A 65 8.83 -13.64 3.75
C VAL A 65 8.83 -12.74 2.51
N LEU A 66 9.08 -11.44 2.69
CA LEU A 66 9.08 -10.48 1.60
C LEU A 66 10.29 -10.63 0.67
N GLY A 67 11.45 -11.03 1.19
CA GLY A 67 12.66 -11.24 0.41
C GLY A 67 12.66 -12.53 -0.42
N LEU A 68 11.85 -13.51 -0.02
CA LEU A 68 11.67 -14.77 -0.77
C LEU A 68 10.56 -14.69 -1.82
N HIS A 69 9.72 -13.65 -1.76
CA HIS A 69 8.67 -13.47 -2.75
C HIS A 69 9.29 -13.05 -4.10
N GLU A 70 9.16 -13.93 -5.09
CA GLU A 70 9.43 -13.64 -6.50
C GLU A 70 8.12 -13.74 -7.29
N ASP A 71 7.66 -12.61 -7.81
CA ASP A 71 6.53 -12.59 -8.74
C ASP A 71 6.98 -13.14 -10.10
N SER A 72 6.43 -14.30 -10.43
CA SER A 72 6.70 -15.03 -11.68
C SER A 72 5.45 -15.22 -12.53
N THR A 73 4.35 -14.51 -12.20
CA THR A 73 3.02 -14.64 -12.83
C THR A 73 3.06 -14.48 -14.35
N PHE A 74 3.95 -13.63 -14.86
CA PHE A 74 4.09 -13.31 -16.29
C PHE A 74 5.34 -13.94 -16.93
N LYS A 75 6.03 -14.87 -16.25
CA LYS A 75 7.17 -15.61 -16.79
C LYS A 75 6.69 -16.97 -17.33
N ALA A 76 7.14 -17.32 -18.53
CA ALA A 76 6.86 -18.64 -19.12
C ALA A 76 7.55 -19.79 -18.35
N GLU A 77 8.77 -19.55 -17.87
CA GLU A 77 9.51 -20.51 -17.06
C GLU A 77 9.45 -20.15 -15.57
N LEU A 78 8.91 -21.06 -14.77
CA LEU A 78 8.81 -20.89 -13.32
C LEU A 78 10.09 -21.38 -12.63
N LYS A 79 10.70 -20.50 -11.84
CA LYS A 79 11.80 -20.90 -10.95
C LYS A 79 11.22 -21.66 -9.76
N LYS A 80 11.77 -22.84 -9.47
CA LYS A 80 11.40 -23.61 -8.28
C LYS A 80 11.90 -22.91 -7.02
N VAL A 81 10.99 -22.54 -6.13
CA VAL A 81 11.34 -22.08 -4.77
C VAL A 81 11.95 -23.25 -4.01
N ARG A 82 13.21 -23.10 -3.57
CA ARG A 82 13.95 -24.16 -2.86
C ARG A 82 13.78 -24.11 -1.35
N LEU A 83 13.49 -22.94 -0.79
CA LEU A 83 13.35 -22.75 0.65
C LEU A 83 11.90 -23.01 1.07
N LYS A 84 11.70 -24.00 1.96
CA LYS A 84 10.36 -24.43 2.42
C LYS A 84 10.05 -24.02 3.85
N THR A 85 11.07 -24.03 4.71
CA THR A 85 10.93 -23.80 6.14
C THR A 85 12.07 -22.93 6.64
N VAL A 86 11.76 -22.01 7.55
CA VAL A 86 12.74 -21.16 8.23
C VAL A 86 12.48 -21.23 9.73
N ASP A 87 13.46 -21.75 10.46
CA ASP A 87 13.40 -21.84 11.92
C ASP A 87 14.10 -20.60 12.51
N LEU A 88 13.38 -19.83 13.33
CA LEU A 88 13.93 -18.69 14.05
C LEU A 88 14.42 -19.16 15.43
N ILE A 89 15.74 -19.13 15.65
CA ILE A 89 16.38 -19.67 16.87
C ILE A 89 16.90 -18.53 17.75
N GLY A 90 16.83 -18.70 19.07
CA GLY A 90 17.40 -17.76 20.05
C GLY A 90 16.52 -16.52 20.27
N LEU A 91 15.23 -16.70 20.06
CA LEU A 91 14.22 -15.67 19.86
C LEU A 91 12.98 -15.91 20.76
N GLY A 92 13.17 -16.67 21.84
CA GLY A 92 12.08 -17.13 22.69
C GLY A 92 11.22 -18.23 22.05
N SER A 93 10.21 -18.67 22.79
CA SER A 93 9.24 -19.70 22.38
C SER A 93 7.91 -19.47 23.10
N GLY A 94 6.84 -20.07 22.58
CA GLY A 94 5.51 -20.04 23.18
C GLY A 94 4.46 -19.27 22.37
N SER A 95 3.22 -19.32 22.85
CA SER A 95 2.03 -18.85 22.14
C SER A 95 2.05 -17.36 21.76
N GLU A 96 2.69 -16.51 22.58
CA GLU A 96 2.82 -15.08 22.27
C GLU A 96 3.70 -14.84 21.04
N LEU A 97 4.78 -15.60 20.90
CA LEU A 97 5.64 -15.54 19.72
C LEU A 97 4.89 -16.04 18.50
N ASP A 98 4.16 -17.15 18.61
CA ASP A 98 3.36 -17.71 17.52
C ASP A 98 2.31 -16.72 17.02
N GLN A 99 1.64 -16.00 17.93
CA GLN A 99 0.67 -14.95 17.58
C GLN A 99 1.35 -13.78 16.85
N LYS A 100 2.52 -13.32 17.32
CA LYS A 100 3.29 -12.26 16.63
C LYS A 100 3.75 -12.74 15.25
N LEU A 101 4.23 -13.96 15.13
CA LEU A 101 4.65 -14.53 13.86
C LEU A 101 3.47 -14.67 12.91
N LYS A 102 2.29 -15.08 13.39
CA LYS A 102 1.06 -15.12 12.58
C LYS A 102 0.69 -13.73 12.10
N TYR A 103 0.66 -12.73 12.99
CA TYR A 103 0.39 -11.34 12.63
C TYR A 103 1.32 -10.83 11.52
N VAL A 104 2.62 -11.09 11.61
CA VAL A 104 3.60 -10.68 10.59
C VAL A 104 3.39 -11.41 9.28
N ASN A 105 2.99 -12.68 9.31
CA ASN A 105 2.63 -13.42 8.11
C ASN A 105 1.43 -12.80 7.41
N ASP A 106 0.40 -12.47 8.18
CA ASP A 106 -0.83 -11.88 7.67
C ASP A 106 -0.55 -10.50 7.06
N LEU A 107 0.25 -9.67 7.74
CA LEU A 107 0.73 -8.37 7.24
C LEU A 107 1.55 -8.53 5.94
N SER A 108 2.50 -9.47 5.93
CA SER A 108 3.35 -9.72 4.76
C SER A 108 2.53 -10.19 3.56
N SER A 109 1.45 -10.95 3.78
CA SER A 109 0.55 -11.37 2.71
C SER A 109 -0.18 -10.19 2.06
N GLY A 110 -0.57 -9.19 2.86
CA GLY A 110 -1.13 -7.93 2.36
C GLY A 110 -0.12 -7.13 1.54
N VAL A 111 1.12 -7.03 2.01
CA VAL A 111 2.21 -6.35 1.28
C VAL A 111 2.50 -7.05 -0.05
N ILE A 112 2.58 -8.39 -0.06
CA ILE A 112 2.75 -9.19 -1.27
C ILE A 112 1.61 -8.95 -2.24
N PHE A 113 0.36 -8.96 -1.76
CA PHE A 113 -0.80 -8.69 -2.59
C PHE A 113 -0.73 -7.30 -3.24
N GLY A 114 -0.36 -6.27 -2.47
CA GLY A 114 -0.11 -4.93 -3.03
C GLY A 114 0.97 -4.92 -4.10
N LYS A 115 2.08 -5.64 -3.90
CA LYS A 115 3.15 -5.78 -4.91
C LYS A 115 2.65 -6.47 -6.18
N GLU A 116 1.87 -7.54 -6.06
CA GLU A 116 1.30 -8.27 -7.20
C GLU A 116 0.36 -7.38 -8.03
N LEU A 117 -0.45 -6.54 -7.37
CA LEU A 117 -1.30 -5.57 -8.07
C LEU A 117 -0.46 -4.55 -8.85
N VAL A 118 0.54 -3.96 -8.20
CA VAL A 118 1.42 -2.95 -8.81
C VAL A 118 2.31 -3.53 -9.93
N ASN A 119 2.74 -4.78 -9.78
CA ASN A 119 3.58 -5.45 -10.76
C ASN A 119 2.80 -5.81 -12.03
N ALA A 120 1.51 -6.14 -11.88
CA ALA A 120 0.63 -6.51 -12.98
C ALA A 120 0.59 -5.41 -14.05
N PRO A 121 0.71 -5.76 -15.34
CA PRO A 121 0.62 -4.79 -16.40
C PRO A 121 -0.83 -4.31 -16.55
N THR A 122 -1.01 -3.09 -17.03
CA THR A 122 -2.30 -2.38 -17.07
C THR A 122 -3.31 -3.03 -18.02
N ASN A 123 -2.86 -3.79 -19.02
CA ASN A 123 -3.73 -4.62 -19.86
C ASN A 123 -4.32 -5.84 -19.13
N VAL A 124 -3.74 -6.26 -18.01
CA VAL A 124 -4.22 -7.36 -17.17
C VAL A 124 -4.99 -6.83 -15.97
N LEU A 125 -4.51 -5.76 -15.33
CA LEU A 125 -5.15 -5.15 -14.18
C LEU A 125 -5.95 -3.90 -14.58
N THR A 126 -7.11 -4.12 -15.19
CA THR A 126 -8.07 -3.06 -15.51
C THR A 126 -8.92 -2.68 -14.28
N PRO A 127 -9.65 -1.53 -14.31
CA PRO A 127 -10.57 -1.16 -13.23
C PRO A 127 -11.60 -2.26 -12.88
N ALA A 128 -12.08 -3.00 -13.89
CA ALA A 128 -12.99 -4.13 -13.69
C ALA A 128 -12.32 -5.27 -12.93
N VAL A 129 -11.11 -5.68 -13.35
CA VAL A 129 -10.35 -6.74 -12.67
C VAL A 129 -10.00 -6.34 -11.23
N LEU A 130 -9.75 -5.05 -10.98
CA LEU A 130 -9.52 -4.54 -9.63
C LEU A 130 -10.78 -4.66 -8.77
N ALA A 131 -11.96 -4.32 -9.31
CA ALA A 131 -13.25 -4.49 -8.65
C ALA A 131 -13.60 -5.97 -8.39
N GLU A 132 -13.25 -6.87 -9.31
CA GLU A 132 -13.39 -8.32 -9.14
C GLU A 132 -12.51 -8.83 -7.99
N LYS A 133 -11.24 -8.40 -7.93
CA LYS A 133 -10.33 -8.77 -6.84
C LYS A 133 -10.84 -8.28 -5.49
N ALA A 134 -11.34 -7.04 -5.41
CA ALA A 134 -12.00 -6.50 -4.23
C ALA A 134 -13.20 -7.35 -3.79
N SER A 135 -14.07 -7.70 -4.74
CA SER A 135 -15.26 -8.51 -4.49
C SER A 135 -14.90 -9.93 -4.03
N LYS A 136 -13.82 -10.50 -4.57
CA LYS A 136 -13.29 -11.80 -4.16
C LYS A 136 -12.78 -11.80 -2.72
N ILE A 137 -12.07 -10.76 -2.29
CA ILE A 137 -11.61 -10.68 -0.90
C ILE A 137 -12.81 -10.59 0.05
N ALA A 138 -13.79 -9.73 -0.25
CA ALA A 138 -14.96 -9.63 0.62
C ALA A 138 -15.81 -10.91 0.64
N SER A 139 -15.87 -11.69 -0.45
CA SER A 139 -16.57 -12.97 -0.43
C SER A 139 -15.82 -14.02 0.41
N GLU A 140 -14.47 -14.07 0.29
CA GLU A 140 -13.60 -14.92 1.13
C GLU A 140 -13.72 -14.59 2.62
N TYR A 141 -13.93 -13.31 2.97
CA TYR A 141 -14.01 -12.83 4.36
C TYR A 141 -15.35 -12.14 4.66
N SER A 142 -16.43 -12.74 4.19
CA SER A 142 -17.80 -12.19 4.30
C SER A 142 -18.31 -12.04 5.74
N ASP A 143 -17.62 -12.62 6.72
CA ASP A 143 -17.91 -12.43 8.14
C ASP A 143 -17.50 -11.06 8.68
N VAL A 144 -16.57 -10.37 7.99
CA VAL A 144 -16.05 -9.06 8.39
C VAL A 144 -16.07 -8.02 7.27
N PHE A 145 -16.19 -8.42 6.01
CA PHE A 145 -16.16 -7.50 4.87
C PHE A 145 -17.47 -7.47 4.08
N THR A 146 -17.82 -6.27 3.61
CA THR A 146 -18.85 -6.05 2.59
C THR A 146 -18.27 -5.20 1.46
N THR A 147 -18.61 -5.50 0.21
CA THR A 147 -18.20 -4.71 -0.96
C THR A 147 -19.41 -4.06 -1.62
N THR A 148 -19.24 -2.81 -2.02
CA THR A 148 -20.12 -2.07 -2.92
C THR A 148 -19.29 -1.62 -4.11
N ILE A 149 -19.69 -2.04 -5.31
CA ILE A 149 -19.12 -1.58 -6.57
C ILE A 149 -20.14 -0.65 -7.23
N LEU A 150 -19.71 0.56 -7.56
CA LEU A 150 -20.52 1.52 -8.32
C LEU A 150 -19.98 1.58 -9.75
N ASP A 151 -20.89 1.35 -10.69
CA ASP A 151 -20.66 1.51 -12.11
C ASP A 151 -20.79 2.99 -12.51
N VAL A 152 -20.62 3.25 -13.82
CA VAL A 152 -20.72 4.58 -14.41
C VAL A 152 -22.07 5.25 -14.09
N GLU A 153 -23.16 4.51 -14.17
CA GLU A 153 -24.52 5.04 -13.96
C GLU A 153 -24.71 5.48 -12.52
N LYS A 154 -24.34 4.63 -11.54
CA LYS A 154 -24.39 5.00 -10.12
C LYS A 154 -23.46 6.16 -9.79
N CYS A 155 -22.27 6.21 -10.37
CA CYS A 155 -21.36 7.34 -10.18
C CYS A 155 -21.96 8.64 -10.74
N ARG A 156 -22.72 8.56 -11.85
CA ARG A 156 -23.43 9.70 -12.44
C ARG A 156 -24.59 10.16 -11.56
N GLU A 157 -25.35 9.23 -10.99
CA GLU A 157 -26.41 9.53 -10.01
C GLU A 157 -25.87 10.25 -8.77
N LEU A 158 -24.67 9.85 -8.32
CA LEU A 158 -23.93 10.50 -7.24
C LEU A 158 -23.22 11.79 -7.66
N LYS A 159 -23.39 12.23 -8.91
CA LYS A 159 -22.80 13.45 -9.49
C LYS A 159 -21.28 13.50 -9.43
N MET A 160 -20.61 12.34 -9.55
CA MET A 160 -19.15 12.24 -9.53
C MET A 160 -18.51 12.71 -10.85
N GLY A 161 -18.80 13.95 -11.25
CA GLY A 161 -18.37 14.48 -12.55
C GLY A 161 -16.87 14.74 -12.65
N SER A 162 -16.17 14.90 -11.53
CA SER A 162 -14.70 15.04 -11.51
C SER A 162 -14.03 13.69 -11.82
N TYR A 163 -14.45 12.63 -11.13
CA TYR A 163 -13.98 11.26 -11.39
C TYR A 163 -14.36 10.76 -12.79
N LEU A 164 -15.62 10.93 -13.19
CA LEU A 164 -16.10 10.48 -14.50
C LEU A 164 -15.40 11.22 -15.65
N GLY A 165 -15.07 12.50 -15.46
CA GLY A 165 -14.33 13.31 -16.44
C GLY A 165 -12.95 12.73 -16.77
N VAL A 166 -12.25 12.14 -15.80
CA VAL A 166 -10.96 11.46 -16.03
C VAL A 166 -11.14 10.18 -16.85
N SER A 167 -12.15 9.39 -16.53
CA SER A 167 -12.34 8.05 -17.11
C SER A 167 -12.89 8.02 -18.55
N VAL A 168 -13.44 9.13 -19.04
CA VAL A 168 -14.27 9.18 -20.25
C VAL A 168 -13.54 8.78 -21.56
N ALA A 169 -12.22 8.85 -21.55
CA ALA A 169 -11.41 8.48 -22.71
C ALA A 169 -11.12 6.97 -22.78
N SER A 170 -11.20 6.24 -21.66
CA SER A 170 -10.85 4.82 -21.63
C SER A 170 -11.93 3.95 -22.26
N ALA A 171 -11.49 2.85 -22.88
CA ALA A 171 -12.39 1.75 -23.27
C ALA A 171 -12.77 0.86 -22.09
N ASN A 172 -11.94 0.81 -21.05
CA ASN A 172 -12.23 0.08 -19.82
C ASN A 172 -13.10 0.94 -18.92
N SER A 173 -14.29 0.45 -18.60
CA SER A 173 -15.25 1.21 -17.78
C SER A 173 -14.71 1.44 -16.36
N PRO A 174 -14.84 2.66 -15.81
CA PRO A 174 -14.43 2.97 -14.45
C PRO A 174 -15.29 2.20 -13.44
N HIS A 175 -14.69 1.82 -12.32
CA HIS A 175 -15.37 1.16 -11.20
C HIS A 175 -15.00 1.85 -9.90
N PHE A 176 -16.00 2.38 -9.19
CA PHE A 176 -15.80 2.92 -7.86
C PHE A 176 -15.99 1.80 -6.83
N ILE A 177 -14.94 1.48 -6.10
CA ILE A 177 -14.86 0.34 -5.20
C ILE A 177 -14.95 0.87 -3.76
N HIS A 178 -15.92 0.35 -3.01
CA HIS A 178 -16.06 0.62 -1.59
C HIS A 178 -16.14 -0.71 -0.82
N LEU A 179 -15.11 -0.99 -0.05
CA LEU A 179 -15.03 -2.11 0.88
C LEU A 179 -15.21 -1.59 2.30
N CYS A 180 -16.02 -2.27 3.11
CA CYS A 180 -16.25 -1.90 4.50
C CYS A 180 -15.90 -3.09 5.39
N TYR A 181 -14.89 -2.91 6.24
CA TYR A 181 -14.53 -3.83 7.32
C TYR A 181 -15.35 -3.50 8.56
N LYS A 182 -15.97 -4.52 9.16
CA LYS A 182 -16.59 -4.45 10.48
C LYS A 182 -16.03 -5.55 11.38
N PRO A 183 -15.80 -5.26 12.67
CA PRO A 183 -15.23 -6.23 13.58
C PRO A 183 -16.28 -7.30 13.88
N VAL A 184 -15.81 -8.52 14.14
CA VAL A 184 -16.68 -9.64 14.56
C VAL A 184 -17.47 -9.22 15.81
N GLY A 185 -18.78 -9.43 15.79
CA GLY A 185 -19.70 -9.00 16.85
C GLY A 185 -20.12 -7.53 16.79
N GLY A 186 -19.65 -6.75 15.79
CA GLY A 186 -20.19 -5.43 15.44
C GLY A 186 -19.92 -4.31 16.44
N ASN A 187 -19.15 -4.54 17.50
CA ASN A 187 -18.82 -3.49 18.48
C ASN A 187 -17.76 -2.55 17.89
N VAL A 188 -18.20 -1.37 17.43
CA VAL A 188 -17.37 -0.35 16.79
C VAL A 188 -17.15 0.81 17.76
N LYS A 189 -15.88 1.07 18.10
CA LYS A 189 -15.48 2.22 18.91
C LYS A 189 -14.93 3.39 18.08
N ARG A 190 -14.50 3.09 16.85
CA ARG A 190 -13.92 4.07 15.94
C ARG A 190 -14.21 3.70 14.50
N LYS A 191 -14.60 4.69 13.71
CA LYS A 191 -14.78 4.58 12.26
C LYS A 191 -13.64 5.29 11.55
N MET A 192 -13.02 4.60 10.62
CA MET A 192 -11.93 5.12 9.81
C MET A 192 -12.25 4.95 8.33
N VAL A 193 -11.65 5.78 7.50
CA VAL A 193 -11.61 5.58 6.06
C VAL A 193 -10.19 5.69 5.54
N VAL A 194 -9.86 4.85 4.57
CA VAL A 194 -8.63 4.90 3.79
C VAL A 194 -9.03 5.03 2.33
N VAL A 195 -8.63 6.14 1.70
CA VAL A 195 -8.90 6.40 0.28
C VAL A 195 -7.62 6.18 -0.50
N GLY A 196 -7.65 5.30 -1.49
CA GLY A 196 -6.52 4.99 -2.36
C GLY A 196 -6.62 5.73 -3.69
N LYS A 197 -5.51 6.33 -4.12
CA LYS A 197 -5.37 6.85 -5.48
C LYS A 197 -5.30 5.67 -6.49
N VAL A 198 -6.09 5.71 -7.56
CA VAL A 198 -5.89 4.85 -8.75
C VAL A 198 -5.70 5.75 -9.95
N GLU A 199 -4.58 5.55 -10.62
CA GLU A 199 -4.42 5.86 -12.03
C GLU A 199 -3.93 4.60 -12.72
N ALA A 200 -4.75 4.03 -13.59
CA ALA A 200 -4.26 3.09 -14.59
C ALA A 200 -3.93 3.90 -15.84
N THR A 201 -2.64 4.19 -16.01
CA THR A 201 -2.02 4.81 -17.20
C THR A 201 -2.45 6.23 -17.54
N THR A 202 -1.48 7.14 -17.50
CA THR A 202 -1.42 8.29 -18.43
C THR A 202 -0.41 7.95 -19.52
N LEU A 203 -0.77 8.17 -20.78
CA LEU A 203 0.18 8.17 -21.89
C LEU A 203 1.08 9.39 -21.74
N ARG A 204 2.21 9.23 -21.05
CA ARG A 204 3.29 10.21 -21.06
C ARG A 204 4.09 10.06 -22.35
N LEU A 205 4.50 11.19 -22.93
CA LEU A 205 5.42 11.21 -24.09
C LEU A 205 6.90 11.11 -23.65
N ASP A 206 7.18 10.88 -22.36
CA ASP A 206 8.54 10.79 -21.84
C ASP A 206 9.02 9.33 -21.68
N GLN A 207 10.29 9.15 -21.30
CA GLN A 207 10.87 7.80 -21.11
C GLN A 207 10.31 7.08 -19.85
N ALA A 208 9.54 7.77 -19.00
CA ALA A 208 8.99 7.22 -17.76
C ALA A 208 7.62 6.53 -17.95
N THR A 209 7.08 6.49 -19.16
CA THR A 209 5.78 5.89 -19.49
C THR A 209 5.64 4.42 -19.09
N ILE A 210 6.73 3.66 -18.96
CA ILE A 210 6.66 2.26 -18.50
C ILE A 210 6.32 2.17 -16.99
N LEU A 211 6.65 3.20 -16.21
CA LEU A 211 6.45 3.25 -14.77
C LEU A 211 5.06 3.77 -14.35
N VAL A 212 4.22 4.22 -15.28
CA VAL A 212 2.87 4.71 -14.95
C VAL A 212 1.93 3.61 -14.47
N LYS A 213 2.29 2.33 -14.62
CA LYS A 213 1.57 1.22 -13.97
C LYS A 213 1.64 1.29 -12.43
N PHE A 214 2.66 1.96 -11.88
CA PHE A 214 2.83 2.12 -10.44
C PHE A 214 1.92 3.20 -9.85
N ASP A 215 1.17 3.95 -10.67
CA ASP A 215 0.31 5.06 -10.23
C ASP A 215 -0.99 4.61 -9.55
N MET A 216 -1.22 3.30 -9.51
CA MET A 216 -2.21 2.65 -8.64
C MET A 216 -1.64 2.21 -7.29
N GLY A 217 -0.40 2.58 -6.96
CA GLY A 217 0.29 2.21 -5.72
C GLY A 217 -0.48 2.61 -4.46
N GLY A 218 -1.16 3.76 -4.49
CA GLY A 218 -2.10 4.20 -3.45
C GLY A 218 -3.16 3.15 -3.14
N SER A 219 -3.81 2.66 -4.19
CA SER A 219 -4.86 1.65 -4.08
C SER A 219 -4.32 0.27 -3.79
N ALA A 220 -3.15 -0.09 -4.31
CA ALA A 220 -2.50 -1.33 -3.94
C ALA A 220 -2.20 -1.41 -2.43
N ALA A 221 -1.81 -0.29 -1.82
CA ALA A 221 -1.63 -0.21 -0.37
C ALA A 221 -2.97 -0.37 0.38
N VAL A 222 -4.04 0.22 -0.14
CA VAL A 222 -5.41 0.05 0.39
C VAL A 222 -5.86 -1.41 0.34
N PHE A 223 -5.72 -2.08 -0.80
CA PHE A 223 -6.03 -3.50 -0.99
C PHE A 223 -5.13 -4.42 -0.18
N GLY A 224 -3.85 -4.06 -0.01
CA GLY A 224 -2.93 -4.79 0.86
C GLY A 224 -3.33 -4.68 2.34
N ALA A 225 -3.72 -3.48 2.79
CA ALA A 225 -4.23 -3.26 4.14
C ALA A 225 -5.54 -4.01 4.39
N GLU A 226 -6.44 -4.00 3.41
CA GLU A 226 -7.68 -4.79 3.44
C GLU A 226 -7.38 -6.28 3.63
N LYS A 227 -6.52 -6.87 2.78
CA LYS A 227 -6.16 -8.30 2.86
C LYS A 227 -5.56 -8.68 4.21
N ALA A 228 -4.68 -7.83 4.75
CA ALA A 228 -4.10 -8.03 6.08
C ALA A 228 -5.18 -7.95 7.19
N LEU A 229 -6.06 -6.95 7.13
CA LEU A 229 -7.13 -6.76 8.12
C LEU A 229 -8.16 -7.89 8.09
N ALA A 230 -8.42 -8.47 6.91
CA ALA A 230 -9.29 -9.62 6.75
C ALA A 230 -8.81 -10.84 7.56
N GLN A 231 -7.49 -10.99 7.69
CA GLN A 231 -6.84 -12.09 8.39
C GLN A 231 -6.61 -11.79 9.87
N ILE A 232 -6.25 -10.54 10.21
CA ILE A 232 -5.96 -10.10 11.58
C ILE A 232 -7.24 -9.91 12.40
N LYS A 233 -8.32 -9.43 11.76
CA LYS A 233 -9.64 -9.17 12.35
C LYS A 233 -9.59 -8.33 13.65
N PRO A 234 -9.03 -7.11 13.63
CA PRO A 234 -8.91 -6.30 14.84
C PRO A 234 -10.28 -5.87 15.40
N PRO A 235 -10.52 -6.01 16.72
CA PRO A 235 -11.78 -5.61 17.32
C PRO A 235 -11.89 -4.08 17.48
N GLY A 236 -13.12 -3.57 17.55
CA GLY A 236 -13.38 -2.17 17.94
C GLY A 236 -13.22 -1.12 16.84
N VAL A 237 -12.90 -1.52 15.60
CA VAL A 237 -12.70 -0.60 14.47
C VAL A 237 -13.56 -0.99 13.28
N GLU A 238 -14.20 0.00 12.66
CA GLU A 238 -14.82 -0.10 11.33
C GLU A 238 -13.95 0.68 10.36
N VAL A 239 -13.59 0.08 9.23
CA VAL A 239 -12.69 0.70 8.25
C VAL A 239 -13.30 0.65 6.87
N HIS A 240 -13.48 1.81 6.26
CA HIS A 240 -13.91 1.95 4.88
C HIS A 240 -12.67 2.07 3.98
N PHE A 241 -12.57 1.23 2.97
CA PHE A 241 -11.55 1.30 1.93
C PHE A 241 -12.23 1.74 0.65
N ILE A 242 -11.83 2.90 0.14
CA ILE A 242 -12.46 3.53 -1.02
C ILE A 242 -11.41 3.74 -2.10
N VAL A 243 -11.77 3.33 -3.32
CA VAL A 243 -10.89 3.35 -4.47
C VAL A 243 -11.71 3.75 -5.71
N ALA A 244 -11.42 4.92 -6.28
CA ALA A 244 -12.05 5.39 -7.51
C ALA A 244 -11.26 4.90 -8.73
N ALA A 245 -11.45 3.64 -9.13
CA ALA A 245 -10.62 3.01 -10.16
C ALA A 245 -11.01 3.47 -11.57
N CYS A 246 -10.06 4.04 -12.32
CA CYS A 246 -10.24 4.41 -13.72
C CYS A 246 -8.90 4.44 -14.47
N GLU A 247 -8.98 4.61 -15.79
CA GLU A 247 -7.83 4.79 -16.67
C GLU A 247 -7.83 6.18 -17.32
N ASN A 248 -6.67 6.83 -17.41
CA ASN A 248 -6.50 8.15 -18.03
C ASN A 248 -5.97 8.04 -19.47
N MET A 249 -6.87 7.74 -20.39
CA MET A 249 -6.52 7.48 -21.79
C MET A 249 -6.65 8.72 -22.68
N ILE A 250 -6.11 8.65 -23.90
CA ILE A 250 -6.31 9.68 -24.92
C ILE A 250 -7.28 9.14 -25.97
N ARG A 251 -8.42 9.81 -26.14
CA ARG A 251 -9.43 9.51 -27.16
C ARG A 251 -10.16 10.79 -27.55
N GLY A 252 -10.83 10.81 -28.70
CA GLY A 252 -11.65 11.95 -29.12
C GLY A 252 -12.81 12.32 -28.16
N THR A 253 -13.16 11.43 -27.23
CA THR A 253 -14.13 11.66 -26.15
C THR A 253 -13.49 12.18 -24.86
N GLY A 254 -12.16 12.27 -24.81
CA GLY A 254 -11.39 12.59 -23.61
C GLY A 254 -11.53 14.03 -23.14
N MET A 255 -11.28 14.21 -21.84
CA MET A 255 -11.11 15.52 -21.21
C MET A 255 -9.94 16.29 -21.84
N ARG A 256 -10.09 17.60 -21.97
CA ARG A 256 -9.09 18.50 -22.55
C ARG A 256 -8.59 19.52 -21.52
N PRO A 257 -7.34 19.98 -21.65
CA PRO A 257 -6.90 21.18 -20.93
C PRO A 257 -7.85 22.36 -21.19
N GLY A 258 -8.31 23.02 -20.13
CA GLY A 258 -9.30 24.09 -20.15
C GLY A 258 -10.76 23.64 -19.95
N ASP A 259 -11.05 22.35 -19.94
CA ASP A 259 -12.40 21.87 -19.60
C ASP A 259 -12.71 22.17 -18.12
N ILE A 260 -13.98 22.45 -17.82
CA ILE A 260 -14.48 22.68 -16.45
C ILE A 260 -15.32 21.47 -16.03
N LEU A 261 -14.85 20.74 -15.01
CA LEU A 261 -15.58 19.64 -14.40
C LEU A 261 -16.39 20.12 -13.19
N THR A 262 -17.45 19.39 -12.85
CA THR A 262 -18.21 19.62 -11.61
C THR A 262 -18.10 18.39 -10.71
N ALA A 263 -17.53 18.55 -9.53
CA ALA A 263 -17.45 17.49 -8.53
C ALA A 263 -18.80 17.26 -7.82
N SER A 264 -18.95 16.12 -7.15
CA SER A 264 -20.16 15.70 -6.44
C SER A 264 -20.60 16.64 -5.31
N ASN A 265 -19.69 17.47 -4.79
CA ASN A 265 -20.00 18.54 -3.84
C ASN A 265 -20.49 19.84 -4.50
N GLY A 266 -20.67 19.86 -5.83
CA GLY A 266 -21.13 21.01 -6.61
C GLY A 266 -20.06 22.05 -6.94
N LYS A 267 -18.80 21.86 -6.50
CA LYS A 267 -17.69 22.75 -6.89
C LYS A 267 -17.25 22.45 -8.32
N THR A 268 -16.90 23.50 -9.04
CA THR A 268 -16.33 23.41 -10.39
C THR A 268 -14.80 23.43 -10.34
N ILE A 269 -14.15 22.69 -11.23
CA ILE A 269 -12.70 22.54 -11.32
C ILE A 269 -12.29 22.79 -12.77
N GLU A 270 -11.47 23.81 -13.00
CA GLU A 270 -10.81 24.01 -14.29
C GLU A 270 -9.62 23.05 -14.40
N VAL A 271 -9.58 22.26 -15.46
CA VAL A 271 -8.53 21.28 -15.71
C VAL A 271 -7.45 21.93 -16.55
N ASN A 272 -6.46 22.54 -15.91
CA ASN A 272 -5.32 23.12 -16.64
C ASN A 272 -4.33 22.06 -17.18
N ASN A 273 -4.26 20.89 -16.54
CA ASN A 273 -3.41 19.77 -16.92
C ASN A 273 -4.14 18.44 -16.68
N THR A 274 -4.28 17.63 -17.72
CA THR A 274 -4.96 16.32 -17.67
C THR A 274 -4.10 15.20 -17.10
N ASP A 275 -2.80 15.43 -16.88
CA ASP A 275 -1.85 14.55 -16.17
C ASP A 275 -1.79 14.88 -14.65
N ALA A 276 -2.72 15.74 -14.19
CA ALA A 276 -3.00 15.99 -12.78
C ALA A 276 -4.38 15.42 -12.39
N GLU A 277 -4.71 14.24 -12.90
CA GLU A 277 -6.01 13.60 -12.81
C GLU A 277 -6.31 12.97 -11.45
N GLY A 278 -5.28 12.55 -10.70
CA GLY A 278 -5.45 11.83 -9.45
C GLY A 278 -6.17 12.62 -8.38
N ARG A 279 -5.90 13.92 -8.32
CA ARG A 279 -6.66 14.83 -7.44
C ARG A 279 -8.12 14.97 -7.87
N LEU A 280 -8.42 14.82 -9.17
CA LEU A 280 -9.79 14.88 -9.70
C LEU A 280 -10.57 13.63 -9.32
N THR A 281 -9.95 12.45 -9.38
CA THR A 281 -10.58 11.19 -8.94
C THR A 281 -10.74 11.16 -7.41
N LEU A 282 -9.72 11.62 -6.68
CA LEU A 282 -9.76 11.75 -5.22
C LEU A 282 -10.80 12.75 -4.75
N ALA A 283 -11.05 13.85 -5.47
CA ALA A 283 -12.05 14.84 -5.07
C ALA A 283 -13.43 14.21 -4.83
N ASP A 284 -13.90 13.36 -5.75
CA ASP A 284 -15.18 12.67 -5.60
C ASP A 284 -15.11 11.51 -4.59
N ALA A 285 -13.98 10.80 -4.52
CA ALA A 285 -13.77 9.74 -3.54
C ALA A 285 -13.81 10.27 -2.09
N LEU A 286 -13.23 11.45 -1.85
CA LEU A 286 -13.21 12.12 -0.55
C LEU A 286 -14.58 12.65 -0.16
N VAL A 287 -15.34 13.21 -1.10
CA VAL A 287 -16.74 13.60 -0.84
C VAL A 287 -17.56 12.38 -0.47
N TYR A 288 -17.42 11.27 -1.20
CA TYR A 288 -18.08 10.01 -0.88
C TYR A 288 -17.67 9.45 0.49
N ALA A 289 -16.38 9.51 0.82
CA ALA A 289 -15.82 9.09 2.11
C ALA A 289 -16.41 9.89 3.29
N CYS A 290 -16.51 11.21 3.16
CA CYS A 290 -17.11 12.08 4.16
C CYS A 290 -18.57 11.69 4.46
N ASN A 291 -19.30 11.24 3.44
CA ASN A 291 -20.70 10.81 3.57
C ASN A 291 -20.87 9.50 4.36
N GLN A 292 -19.79 8.74 4.62
CA GLN A 292 -19.84 7.51 5.42
C GLN A 292 -19.89 7.77 6.94
N GLY A 293 -19.73 9.02 7.40
CA GLY A 293 -19.84 9.39 8.81
C GLY A 293 -18.69 8.87 9.69
N VAL A 294 -17.47 8.91 9.15
CA VAL A 294 -16.23 8.42 9.78
C VAL A 294 -15.62 9.44 10.74
N ASP A 295 -14.87 8.95 11.74
CA ASP A 295 -14.20 9.81 12.75
C ASP A 295 -12.84 10.33 12.25
N LYS A 296 -12.17 9.51 11.42
CA LYS A 296 -10.86 9.81 10.84
C LYS A 296 -10.83 9.46 9.37
N LEU A 297 -10.29 10.36 8.57
CA LEU A 297 -10.01 10.15 7.16
C LEU A 297 -8.50 10.11 6.96
N THR A 298 -8.06 9.08 6.25
CA THR A 298 -6.66 8.90 5.83
C THR A 298 -6.62 8.76 4.32
N GLU A 299 -5.78 9.54 3.67
CA GLU A 299 -5.49 9.41 2.24
C GLU A 299 -4.21 8.59 2.05
N ALA A 300 -4.24 7.66 1.10
CA ALA A 300 -3.10 6.88 0.66
C ALA A 300 -2.79 7.27 -0.78
N ASP A 301 -1.98 8.32 -0.94
CA ASP A 301 -1.40 8.71 -2.22
C ASP A 301 0.04 8.16 -2.31
N PHE A 302 0.23 7.15 -3.16
CA PHE A 302 1.53 6.61 -3.51
C PHE A 302 1.62 6.60 -5.06
N GLY A 303 1.91 7.76 -5.64
CA GLY A 303 2.18 7.95 -7.07
C GLY A 303 3.64 8.29 -7.37
N VAL A 304 4.08 8.07 -8.61
CA VAL A 304 5.50 8.24 -9.02
C VAL A 304 5.87 9.72 -9.24
N VAL A 305 4.89 10.61 -9.36
CA VAL A 305 5.13 11.92 -10.01
C VAL A 305 5.07 13.10 -9.04
N TRP A 306 4.36 12.97 -7.92
CA TRP A 306 4.48 13.91 -6.81
C TRP A 306 4.59 13.09 -5.54
N SER A 307 5.81 12.99 -5.01
CA SER A 307 6.07 12.35 -3.71
C SER A 307 5.55 13.26 -2.59
N CYS A 308 4.22 13.35 -2.50
CA CYS A 308 3.51 13.79 -1.32
C CYS A 308 2.83 12.56 -0.74
N CYS A 309 3.63 11.63 -0.19
CA CYS A 309 3.13 10.61 0.72
C CYS A 309 2.58 11.30 1.97
N LEU A 310 1.37 11.85 1.87
CA LEU A 310 0.67 12.50 2.95
C LEU A 310 -0.35 11.49 3.50
N LEU A 311 0.06 10.74 4.53
CA LEU A 311 -0.87 10.18 5.49
C LEU A 311 -1.50 11.34 6.27
N LEU A 312 -2.41 12.07 5.63
CA LEU A 312 -3.19 13.10 6.30
C LEU A 312 -4.30 12.40 7.08
N ALA A 313 -4.05 12.14 8.35
CA ALA A 313 -5.08 11.76 9.29
C ALA A 313 -5.84 13.04 9.71
N PHE A 314 -6.86 13.43 8.95
CA PHE A 314 -7.71 14.55 9.36
C PHE A 314 -8.70 14.10 10.43
N PRO A 315 -8.79 14.80 11.58
CA PRO A 315 -9.96 14.66 12.45
C PRO A 315 -11.17 15.22 11.68
N VAL A 316 -12.19 14.40 11.47
CA VAL A 316 -13.45 14.88 10.88
C VAL A 316 -14.16 15.74 11.92
N GLN A 317 -13.97 17.07 11.85
CA GLN A 317 -14.69 17.99 12.73
C GLN A 317 -16.15 18.06 12.28
N ARG A 318 -17.05 17.49 13.09
CA ARG A 318 -18.51 17.64 12.92
C ARG A 318 -18.91 19.05 13.36
N GLU A 319 -18.85 20.00 12.44
CA GLU A 319 -19.30 21.38 12.69
C GLU A 319 -20.81 21.38 12.98
N ARG A 320 -21.19 21.91 14.15
CA ARG A 320 -22.58 22.12 14.54
C ARG A 320 -23.15 23.24 13.66
N ARG A 321 -24.09 22.91 12.75
CA ARG A 321 -24.85 23.83 11.86
C ARG A 321 -24.73 25.32 12.25
N ARG A 322 -23.81 26.04 11.60
CA ARG A 322 -23.93 27.46 11.28
C ARG A 322 -23.53 27.63 9.82
N ARG A 323 -24.31 28.41 9.08
CA ARG A 323 -24.20 28.60 7.64
C ARG A 323 -22.77 29.00 7.26
N GLY A 324 -22.14 28.28 6.32
CA GLY A 324 -20.91 28.70 5.66
C GLY A 324 -19.77 27.67 5.72
N SER A 325 -19.56 26.99 4.58
CA SER A 325 -18.25 26.53 4.07
C SER A 325 -17.48 25.43 4.83
N VAL A 326 -17.45 24.23 4.23
CA VAL A 326 -16.42 23.21 4.51
C VAL A 326 -15.11 23.65 3.87
N PHE A 327 -14.13 24.00 4.70
CA PHE A 327 -12.73 24.22 4.30
C PHE A 327 -12.02 22.86 4.20
N ALA A 328 -11.88 22.35 2.96
CA ALA A 328 -10.76 21.50 2.60
C ALA A 328 -9.70 22.44 2.01
N GLN A 329 -8.77 22.91 2.85
CA GLN A 329 -7.64 23.70 2.38
C GLN A 329 -6.58 22.71 1.87
N VAL A 330 -6.72 22.31 0.61
CA VAL A 330 -5.61 21.73 -0.14
C VAL A 330 -4.57 22.85 -0.25
N GLN A 331 -3.49 22.76 0.53
CA GLN A 331 -2.40 23.71 0.41
C GLN A 331 -1.81 23.60 -0.99
N TYR A 332 -2.00 24.65 -1.79
CA TYR A 332 -1.27 24.87 -3.02
C TYR A 332 0.21 25.04 -2.69
N SER A 333 1.03 24.04 -2.98
CA SER A 333 2.43 24.29 -3.29
C SER A 333 2.51 24.59 -4.79
N SER A 334 2.68 25.87 -5.09
CA SER A 334 2.93 26.40 -6.42
C SER A 334 4.25 25.91 -7.02
N TRP A 335 4.21 25.69 -8.34
CA TRP A 335 5.27 25.40 -9.32
C TRP A 335 5.63 23.93 -9.51
#